data_AF-A0A0F9K1H7-F1
#
_entry.id   AF-A0A0F9K1H7-F1
#
_cell.length_a   1.000
_cell.length_b   1.000
_cell.length_c   1.000
_cell.angle_alpha   90.00
_cell.angle_beta   90.00
_cell.angle_gamma   90.00
#
_symmetry.space_group_name_H-M   'P 1'
#
loop_
_entity.id
_entity.type
_entity.pdbx_description
1 polymer ?
#
loop_
_entity_poly.entity_id
_entity_poly.type
_entity_poly.pdbx_seq_one_letter_code
_entity_poly.pdbx_strand_id
1 'polypeptide(L)'
;MTGKTKAKTRAASKKAFDAAVGGSSAAPEAAPTTVTLSCGVVLRFKPVPSLAIREAAMRIEAPTVPTIHIEDKNRDEENPNDSAYIQAVAEYEAAQALVANDVVLLLGADVEHVPNGVAHLDDDSWVQDLQLLGIEFDPDHLGARKLAWLKFYILRTDDDQVKALMGPMRSAGVGEGDVAKAMDSFRDHTARATDNGAGVPDSADGAEDPEPSAGAGS
;
A
#
# COMPACT_ATOMS: atom_id res chain seq x y z
N MET A 1 43.87 30.56 -22.99
CA MET A 1 44.43 29.78 -21.87
C MET A 1 43.40 29.72 -20.74
N THR A 2 42.56 28.68 -20.66
CA THR A 2 41.77 28.32 -19.44
C THR A 2 40.92 27.09 -19.72
N GLY A 3 41.34 25.89 -19.30
CA GLY A 3 40.59 24.67 -19.63
C GLY A 3 41.00 23.38 -18.90
N LYS A 4 41.60 23.46 -17.69
CA LYS A 4 42.11 22.26 -16.98
C LYS A 4 41.50 21.96 -15.61
N THR A 5 40.46 22.68 -15.16
CA THR A 5 40.01 22.57 -13.75
C THR A 5 38.77 21.69 -13.50
N LYS A 6 38.08 21.17 -14.53
CA LYS A 6 36.83 20.39 -14.34
C LYS A 6 37.00 18.87 -14.15
N ALA A 7 38.18 18.31 -14.37
CA ALA A 7 38.38 16.85 -14.34
C ALA A 7 38.58 16.28 -12.91
N LYS A 8 38.99 17.08 -11.93
CA LYS A 8 39.30 16.58 -10.57
C LYS A 8 38.07 16.36 -9.68
N THR A 9 36.93 17.00 -9.97
CA THR A 9 35.74 16.92 -9.10
C THR A 9 34.90 15.66 -9.32
N ARG A 10 34.94 15.05 -10.52
CA ARG A 10 34.20 13.81 -10.81
C ARG A 10 34.77 12.55 -10.13
N ALA A 11 36.08 12.50 -9.90
CA ALA A 11 36.71 11.32 -9.30
C ALA A 11 36.44 11.20 -7.79
N ALA A 12 36.26 12.32 -7.08
CA ALA A 12 35.97 12.32 -5.65
C ALA A 12 34.51 11.91 -5.34
N SER A 13 33.57 12.22 -6.23
CA SER A 13 32.15 11.89 -6.04
C SER A 13 31.85 10.41 -6.25
N LYS A 14 32.57 9.71 -7.15
CA LYS A 14 32.42 8.26 -7.34
C LYS A 14 32.84 7.46 -6.10
N LYS A 15 33.92 7.87 -5.44
CA LYS A 15 34.46 7.18 -4.26
C LYS A 15 33.59 7.33 -3.01
N ALA A 16 32.80 8.42 -2.91
CA ALA A 16 31.84 8.60 -1.82
C ALA A 16 30.55 7.80 -2.03
N PHE A 17 30.12 7.61 -3.28
CA PHE A 17 28.95 6.78 -3.60
C PHE A 17 29.23 5.29 -3.37
N ASP A 18 30.40 4.80 -3.82
CA ASP A 18 30.79 3.40 -3.62
C ASP A 18 30.98 3.05 -2.12
N ALA A 19 31.35 4.02 -1.28
CA ALA A 19 31.48 3.82 0.18
C ALA A 19 30.12 3.82 0.92
N ALA A 20 29.09 4.47 0.38
CA ALA A 20 27.74 4.47 0.95
C ALA A 20 26.92 3.22 0.54
N VAL A 21 27.24 2.60 -0.60
CA VAL A 21 26.56 1.39 -1.11
C VAL A 21 27.29 0.09 -0.69
N GLY A 22 28.56 0.16 -0.29
CA GLY A 22 29.40 -0.99 0.09
C GLY A 22 29.02 -1.70 1.40
N GLY A 23 27.93 -1.28 2.06
CA GLY A 23 27.39 -1.91 3.27
C GLY A 23 26.18 -2.81 3.01
N SER A 24 25.93 -3.24 1.77
CA SER A 24 24.94 -4.29 1.51
C SER A 24 25.48 -5.61 2.06
N SER A 25 25.32 -5.79 3.37
CA SER A 25 25.38 -7.07 4.04
C SER A 25 24.61 -8.06 3.17
N ALA A 26 25.31 -9.03 2.59
CA ALA A 26 24.69 -10.11 1.86
C ALA A 26 23.80 -10.85 2.86
N ALA A 27 22.53 -10.41 2.94
CA ALA A 27 21.53 -11.07 3.73
C ALA A 27 21.53 -12.54 3.28
N PRO A 28 21.54 -13.50 4.21
CA PRO A 28 21.54 -14.91 3.86
C PRO A 28 20.40 -15.13 2.85
N GLU A 29 20.74 -15.68 1.69
CA GLU A 29 19.80 -15.96 0.62
C GLU A 29 18.73 -16.89 1.17
N ALA A 30 17.58 -16.33 1.53
CA ALA A 30 16.49 -17.06 2.12
C ALA A 30 16.05 -18.13 1.11
N ALA A 31 15.90 -19.37 1.58
CA ALA A 31 15.46 -20.47 0.72
C ALA A 31 14.16 -20.05 -0.02
N PRO A 32 14.06 -20.32 -1.33
CA PRO A 32 12.90 -19.93 -2.11
C PRO A 32 11.64 -20.52 -1.47
N THR A 33 10.67 -19.66 -1.22
CA THR A 33 9.40 -20.07 -0.61
C THR A 33 8.50 -20.64 -1.70
N THR A 34 8.17 -21.92 -1.61
CA THR A 34 7.23 -22.59 -2.53
C THR A 34 5.89 -22.81 -1.85
N VAL A 35 4.81 -22.67 -2.63
CA VAL A 35 3.44 -22.94 -2.15
C VAL A 35 2.67 -23.68 -3.23
N THR A 36 1.97 -24.72 -2.81
CA THR A 36 1.01 -25.46 -3.64
C THR A 36 -0.38 -24.86 -3.48
N LEU A 37 -1.00 -24.49 -4.60
CA LEU A 37 -2.38 -23.99 -4.67
C LEU A 37 -3.41 -25.12 -4.61
N SER A 38 -4.67 -24.79 -4.39
CA SER A 38 -5.80 -25.73 -4.37
C SER A 38 -5.93 -26.57 -5.65
N CYS A 39 -5.52 -26.01 -6.79
CA CYS A 39 -5.51 -26.71 -8.08
C CYS A 39 -4.26 -27.58 -8.31
N GLY A 40 -3.33 -27.64 -7.35
CA GLY A 40 -2.08 -28.42 -7.42
C GLY A 40 -0.92 -27.72 -8.12
N VAL A 41 -1.13 -26.53 -8.69
CA VAL A 41 -0.04 -25.69 -9.24
C VAL A 41 0.90 -25.29 -8.10
N VAL A 42 2.20 -25.39 -8.34
CA VAL A 42 3.25 -24.98 -7.39
C VAL A 42 3.83 -23.66 -7.85
N LEU A 43 3.72 -22.65 -7.00
CA LEU A 43 4.33 -21.34 -7.17
C LEU A 43 5.61 -21.26 -6.35
N ARG A 44 6.64 -20.62 -6.94
CA ARG A 44 7.87 -20.22 -6.27
C ARG A 44 7.89 -18.70 -6.15
N PHE A 45 8.07 -18.20 -4.93
CA PHE A 45 8.07 -16.77 -4.66
C PHE A 45 9.46 -16.18 -4.54
N LYS A 46 9.58 -14.93 -4.99
CA LYS A 46 10.77 -14.09 -4.85
C LYS A 46 10.42 -12.72 -4.27
N PRO A 47 11.37 -12.02 -3.63
CA PRO A 47 11.15 -10.68 -3.12
C PRO A 47 10.76 -9.72 -4.25
N VAL A 48 9.76 -8.87 -3.99
CA VAL A 48 9.32 -7.83 -4.91
C VAL A 48 9.92 -6.49 -4.47
N PRO A 49 10.54 -5.71 -5.36
CA PRO A 49 11.03 -4.38 -5.02
C PRO A 49 9.88 -3.48 -4.53
N SER A 50 9.96 -3.00 -3.29
CA SER A 50 8.90 -2.17 -2.68
C SER A 50 8.62 -0.88 -3.45
N LEU A 51 9.65 -0.31 -4.09
CA LEU A 51 9.51 0.86 -4.94
C LEU A 51 8.64 0.58 -6.17
N ALA A 52 8.70 -0.62 -6.76
CA ALA A 52 7.87 -0.96 -7.91
C ALA A 52 6.37 -0.99 -7.53
N ILE A 53 6.05 -1.53 -6.35
CA ILE A 53 4.68 -1.56 -5.80
C ILE A 53 4.19 -0.12 -5.58
N ARG A 54 5.02 0.70 -4.91
CA ARG A 54 4.68 2.11 -4.62
C ARG A 54 4.47 2.94 -5.89
N GLU A 55 5.39 2.84 -6.85
CA GLU A 55 5.31 3.57 -8.12
C GLU A 55 4.06 3.18 -8.92
N ALA A 56 3.67 1.91 -8.91
CA ALA A 56 2.45 1.48 -9.59
C ALA A 56 1.19 2.03 -8.89
N ALA A 57 1.11 1.93 -7.55
CA ALA A 57 -0.03 2.44 -6.79
C ALA A 57 -0.18 3.97 -6.90
N MET A 58 0.92 4.71 -6.99
CA MET A 58 0.91 6.17 -7.17
C MET A 58 0.42 6.63 -8.54
N ARG A 59 0.26 5.73 -9.53
CA ARG A 59 -0.33 6.08 -10.83
C ARG A 59 -1.84 6.21 -10.78
N ILE A 60 -2.49 5.69 -9.74
CA ILE A 60 -3.91 5.92 -9.52
C ILE A 60 -4.06 7.36 -9.00
N GLU A 61 -4.91 8.14 -9.65
CA GLU A 61 -5.16 9.54 -9.30
C GLU A 61 -6.03 9.62 -8.04
N ALA A 62 -5.60 10.41 -7.07
CA ALA A 62 -6.34 10.62 -5.83
C ALA A 62 -7.59 11.50 -6.10
N PRO A 63 -8.73 11.18 -5.47
CA PRO A 63 -9.92 12.01 -5.60
C PRO A 63 -9.66 13.39 -4.98
N THR A 64 -10.15 14.44 -5.65
CA THR A 64 -10.07 15.80 -5.14
C THR A 64 -11.11 16.03 -4.05
N VAL A 65 -10.73 16.65 -2.94
CA VAL A 65 -11.68 17.03 -1.88
C VAL A 65 -12.67 18.06 -2.44
N PRO A 66 -13.98 17.83 -2.34
CA PRO A 66 -14.96 18.77 -2.85
C PRO A 66 -14.94 20.05 -2.02
N THR A 67 -15.16 21.18 -2.69
CA THR A 67 -15.26 22.48 -2.06
C THR A 67 -16.72 22.88 -1.92
N ILE A 68 -17.13 23.33 -0.74
CA ILE A 68 -18.46 23.87 -0.48
C ILE A 68 -18.35 25.35 -0.13
N HIS A 69 -19.30 26.15 -0.61
CA HIS A 69 -19.41 27.56 -0.23
C HIS A 69 -20.20 27.68 1.08
N ILE A 70 -19.63 28.32 2.10
CA ILE A 70 -20.31 28.58 3.38
C ILE A 70 -20.81 30.04 3.38
N GLU A 71 -22.11 30.23 3.16
CA GLU A 71 -22.74 31.57 3.02
C GLU A 71 -22.45 32.46 4.24
N ASP A 72 -22.54 31.92 5.46
CA ASP A 72 -22.31 32.66 6.71
C ASP A 72 -20.90 33.27 6.80
N LYS A 73 -19.93 32.65 6.15
CA LYS A 73 -18.53 33.08 6.14
C LYS A 73 -18.12 33.70 4.80
N ASN A 74 -19.00 33.67 3.80
CA ASN A 74 -18.75 34.07 2.43
C ASN A 74 -17.39 33.56 1.89
N ARG A 75 -17.09 32.29 2.16
CA ARG A 75 -15.84 31.65 1.73
C ARG A 75 -16.06 30.19 1.37
N ASP A 76 -15.18 29.71 0.52
CA ASP A 76 -15.12 28.32 0.11
C ASP A 76 -14.27 27.52 1.11
N GLU A 77 -14.79 26.39 1.58
CA GLU A 77 -14.11 25.46 2.48
C GLU A 77 -14.16 24.04 1.90
N GLU A 78 -13.09 23.25 2.13
CA GLU A 78 -13.07 21.84 1.77
C GLU A 78 -14.05 21.05 2.64
N ASN A 79 -14.82 20.15 2.02
CA ASN A 79 -15.75 19.27 2.71
C ASN A 79 -15.29 17.80 2.65
N PRO A 80 -14.39 17.37 3.55
CA PRO A 80 -13.97 15.97 3.60
C PRO A 80 -15.09 15.02 4.07
N ASN A 81 -16.21 15.54 4.59
CA ASN A 81 -17.35 14.75 5.05
C ASN A 81 -18.41 14.53 3.95
N ASP A 82 -18.15 14.95 2.73
CA ASP A 82 -19.04 14.68 1.60
C ASP A 82 -19.12 13.16 1.34
N SER A 83 -20.35 12.62 1.23
CA SER A 83 -20.55 11.18 1.06
C SER A 83 -19.97 10.64 -0.23
N ALA A 84 -20.01 11.43 -1.32
CA ALA A 84 -19.46 11.02 -2.61
C ALA A 84 -17.92 11.04 -2.57
N TYR A 85 -17.32 12.00 -1.86
CA TYR A 85 -15.87 12.00 -1.63
C TYR A 85 -15.42 10.79 -0.81
N ILE A 86 -16.11 10.45 0.28
CA ILE A 86 -15.79 9.27 1.10
C ILE A 86 -15.84 7.99 0.25
N GLN A 87 -16.88 7.85 -0.59
CA GLN A 87 -16.98 6.71 -1.49
C GLN A 87 -15.83 6.69 -2.51
N ALA A 88 -15.50 7.85 -3.11
CA ALA A 88 -14.41 7.97 -4.06
C ALA A 88 -13.04 7.64 -3.43
N VAL A 89 -12.82 8.01 -2.17
CA VAL A 89 -11.61 7.62 -1.42
C VAL A 89 -11.54 6.11 -1.21
N ALA A 90 -12.65 5.46 -0.84
CA ALA A 90 -12.68 4.01 -0.68
C ALA A 90 -12.42 3.27 -2.01
N GLU A 91 -13.01 3.74 -3.11
CA GLU A 91 -12.77 3.21 -4.46
C GLU A 91 -11.30 3.42 -4.90
N TYR A 92 -10.74 4.58 -4.59
CA TYR A 92 -9.33 4.90 -4.83
C TYR A 92 -8.39 3.94 -4.07
N GLU A 93 -8.62 3.75 -2.77
CA GLU A 93 -7.81 2.84 -1.94
C GLU A 93 -7.91 1.39 -2.44
N ALA A 94 -9.11 0.94 -2.82
CA ALA A 94 -9.32 -0.37 -3.42
C ALA A 94 -8.56 -0.51 -4.75
N ALA A 95 -8.60 0.50 -5.62
CA ALA A 95 -7.86 0.52 -6.88
C ALA A 95 -6.34 0.46 -6.65
N GLN A 96 -5.82 1.19 -5.67
CA GLN A 96 -4.40 1.11 -5.29
C GLN A 96 -4.01 -0.28 -4.81
N ALA A 97 -4.84 -0.90 -3.97
CA ALA A 97 -4.59 -2.26 -3.47
C ALA A 97 -4.58 -3.29 -4.61
N LEU A 98 -5.51 -3.17 -5.57
CA LEU A 98 -5.56 -4.05 -6.74
C LEU A 98 -4.29 -3.92 -7.60
N VAL A 99 -3.83 -2.69 -7.87
CA VAL A 99 -2.59 -2.47 -8.63
C VAL A 99 -1.36 -2.99 -7.88
N ALA A 100 -1.30 -2.77 -6.56
CA ALA A 100 -0.23 -3.30 -5.73
C ALA A 100 -0.18 -4.83 -5.78
N ASN A 101 -1.34 -5.50 -5.67
CA ASN A 101 -1.46 -6.94 -5.79
C ASN A 101 -0.99 -7.44 -7.17
N ASP A 102 -1.34 -6.73 -8.23
CA ASP A 102 -0.94 -7.08 -9.60
C ASP A 102 0.58 -7.05 -9.77
N VAL A 103 1.25 -6.03 -9.21
CA VAL A 103 2.72 -5.96 -9.20
C VAL A 103 3.32 -7.12 -8.39
N VAL A 104 2.76 -7.42 -7.23
CA VAL A 104 3.23 -8.51 -6.37
C VAL A 104 3.12 -9.86 -7.07
N LEU A 105 1.99 -10.14 -7.73
CA LEU A 105 1.80 -11.39 -8.47
C LEU A 105 2.72 -11.47 -9.69
N LEU A 106 2.76 -10.41 -10.50
CA LEU A 106 3.52 -10.39 -11.74
C LEU A 106 5.03 -10.57 -11.50
N LEU A 107 5.57 -9.81 -10.54
CA LEU A 107 7.00 -9.77 -10.24
C LEU A 107 7.43 -10.75 -9.16
N GLY A 108 6.52 -11.21 -8.31
CA GLY A 108 6.86 -12.02 -7.13
C GLY A 108 6.57 -13.50 -7.27
N ALA A 109 5.68 -13.92 -8.17
CA ALA A 109 5.29 -15.32 -8.33
C ALA A 109 5.84 -15.89 -9.63
N ASP A 110 6.60 -16.98 -9.55
CA ASP A 110 7.01 -17.78 -10.70
C ASP A 110 6.36 -19.17 -10.63
N VAL A 111 5.99 -19.73 -11.77
CA VAL A 111 5.35 -21.06 -11.86
C VAL A 111 6.44 -22.12 -11.91
N GLU A 112 6.46 -23.02 -10.93
CA GLU A 112 7.44 -24.09 -10.86
C GLU A 112 6.89 -25.41 -11.42
N HIS A 113 5.64 -25.74 -11.09
CA HIS A 113 4.99 -26.96 -11.57
C HIS A 113 3.51 -26.72 -11.86
N VAL A 114 3.04 -27.25 -12.98
CA VAL A 114 1.63 -27.31 -13.36
C VAL A 114 1.22 -28.78 -13.44
N PRO A 115 0.24 -29.24 -12.65
CA PRO A 115 -0.19 -30.63 -12.67
C PRO A 115 -0.97 -30.96 -13.94
N ASN A 116 -1.02 -32.25 -14.29
CA ASN A 116 -1.80 -32.73 -15.42
C ASN A 116 -3.28 -32.33 -15.28
N GLY A 117 -3.85 -31.80 -16.36
CA GLY A 117 -5.27 -31.40 -16.42
C GLY A 117 -5.54 -29.94 -16.03
N VAL A 118 -4.52 -29.17 -15.65
CA VAL A 118 -4.60 -27.71 -15.54
C VAL A 118 -4.02 -27.10 -16.82
N ALA A 119 -4.73 -26.17 -17.46
CA ALA A 119 -4.21 -25.49 -18.65
C ALA A 119 -2.94 -24.70 -18.31
N HIS A 120 -1.92 -24.84 -19.16
CA HIS A 120 -0.68 -24.10 -19.06
C HIS A 120 -0.88 -22.64 -19.44
N LEU A 121 0.06 -21.79 -19.01
CA LEU A 121 0.09 -20.37 -19.36
C LEU A 121 0.05 -20.16 -20.89
N ASP A 122 0.75 -21.01 -21.63
CA ASP A 122 0.88 -20.93 -23.10
C ASP A 122 -0.34 -21.50 -23.85
N ASP A 123 -1.29 -22.13 -23.15
CA ASP A 123 -2.50 -22.66 -23.77
C ASP A 123 -3.50 -21.53 -24.04
N ASP A 124 -4.18 -21.56 -25.19
CA ASP A 124 -5.19 -20.55 -25.55
C ASP A 124 -6.61 -20.87 -25.07
N SER A 125 -6.85 -22.07 -24.53
CA SER A 125 -8.19 -22.51 -24.12
C SER A 125 -8.78 -21.60 -23.04
N TRP A 126 -8.02 -21.30 -21.98
CA TRP A 126 -8.46 -20.40 -20.92
C TRP A 126 -8.58 -18.94 -21.39
N VAL A 127 -7.78 -18.52 -22.37
CA VAL A 127 -7.85 -17.16 -22.93
C VAL A 127 -9.18 -16.94 -23.62
N GLN A 128 -9.61 -17.91 -24.44
CA GLN A 128 -10.90 -17.86 -25.14
C GLN A 128 -12.07 -17.81 -24.15
N ASP A 129 -11.99 -18.59 -23.06
CA ASP A 129 -13.01 -18.58 -22.01
C ASP A 129 -13.11 -17.20 -21.33
N LEU A 130 -11.99 -16.57 -20.98
CA LEU A 130 -11.99 -15.23 -20.37
C LEU A 130 -12.49 -14.15 -21.32
N GLN A 131 -12.10 -14.21 -22.60
CA GLN A 131 -12.58 -13.27 -23.62
C GLN A 131 -14.08 -13.42 -23.86
N LEU A 132 -14.61 -14.65 -23.83
CA LEU A 132 -16.04 -14.92 -23.94
C LEU A 132 -16.82 -14.34 -22.74
N LEU A 133 -16.22 -14.31 -21.55
CA LEU A 133 -16.78 -13.66 -20.36
C LEU A 133 -16.65 -12.13 -20.36
N GLY A 134 -16.03 -11.54 -21.39
CA GLY A 134 -15.82 -10.10 -21.50
C GLY A 134 -14.67 -9.57 -20.63
N ILE A 135 -13.76 -10.44 -20.18
CA ILE A 135 -12.57 -10.03 -19.42
C ILE A 135 -11.51 -9.56 -20.42
N GLU A 136 -11.25 -8.26 -20.43
CA GLU A 136 -10.29 -7.63 -21.33
C GLU A 136 -8.86 -7.72 -20.78
N PHE A 137 -7.95 -8.29 -21.58
CA PHE A 137 -6.50 -8.23 -21.37
C PHE A 137 -5.79 -8.43 -22.71
N ASP A 138 -4.51 -8.08 -22.79
CA ASP A 138 -3.67 -8.33 -23.95
C ASP A 138 -3.07 -9.75 -23.86
N PRO A 139 -3.53 -10.72 -24.68
CA PRO A 139 -3.03 -12.10 -24.62
C PRO A 139 -1.65 -12.27 -25.28
N ASP A 140 -1.19 -11.31 -26.09
CA ASP A 140 0.09 -11.34 -26.78
C ASP A 140 1.22 -10.76 -25.90
N HIS A 141 0.88 -9.88 -24.96
CA HIS A 141 1.82 -9.38 -23.97
C HIS A 141 2.03 -10.40 -22.84
N LEU A 142 3.18 -11.09 -22.84
CA LEU A 142 3.51 -12.18 -21.89
C LEU A 142 3.24 -11.85 -20.42
N GLY A 143 3.54 -10.62 -19.98
CA GLY A 143 3.28 -10.19 -18.61
C GLY A 143 1.79 -10.06 -18.28
N ALA A 144 0.98 -9.57 -19.23
CA ALA A 144 -0.46 -9.43 -19.05
C ALA A 144 -1.14 -10.81 -19.08
N ARG A 145 -0.70 -11.67 -20.00
CA ARG A 145 -1.10 -13.08 -20.07
C ARG A 145 -0.79 -13.82 -18.77
N LYS A 146 0.44 -13.71 -18.25
CA LYS A 146 0.83 -14.31 -16.95
C LYS A 146 -0.06 -13.82 -15.82
N LEU A 147 -0.27 -12.51 -15.71
CA LEU A 147 -1.08 -11.93 -14.66
C LEU A 147 -2.55 -12.39 -14.74
N ALA A 148 -3.12 -12.42 -15.95
CA ALA A 148 -4.49 -12.90 -16.18
C ALA A 148 -4.63 -14.39 -15.83
N TRP A 149 -3.67 -15.23 -16.25
CA TRP A 149 -3.66 -16.65 -15.91
C TRP A 149 -3.55 -16.90 -14.40
N LEU A 150 -2.70 -16.13 -13.70
CA LEU A 150 -2.63 -16.16 -12.24
C LEU A 150 -4.00 -15.80 -11.62
N LYS A 151 -4.49 -14.59 -11.91
CA LYS A 151 -5.69 -14.00 -11.25
C LYS A 151 -6.97 -14.78 -11.53
N PHE A 152 -7.21 -15.15 -12.78
CA PHE A 152 -8.51 -15.63 -13.23
C PHE A 152 -8.59 -17.14 -13.41
N TYR A 153 -7.45 -17.84 -13.50
CA TYR A 153 -7.46 -19.27 -13.82
C TYR A 153 -6.96 -20.17 -12.67
N ILE A 154 -5.79 -19.87 -12.08
CA ILE A 154 -5.22 -20.77 -11.06
C ILE A 154 -5.52 -20.36 -9.61
N LEU A 155 -5.77 -19.08 -9.31
CA LEU A 155 -6.12 -18.58 -7.98
C LEU A 155 -7.63 -18.74 -7.74
N ARG A 156 -8.09 -19.99 -7.61
CA ARG A 156 -9.51 -20.35 -7.60
C ARG A 156 -10.24 -20.08 -6.29
N THR A 157 -9.51 -19.90 -5.21
CA THR A 157 -10.04 -19.70 -3.86
C THR A 157 -9.41 -18.48 -3.20
N ASP A 158 -10.10 -17.89 -2.22
CA ASP A 158 -9.55 -16.77 -1.45
C ASP A 158 -8.26 -17.16 -0.71
N ASP A 159 -8.16 -18.42 -0.25
CA ASP A 159 -6.96 -18.95 0.37
C ASP A 159 -5.78 -19.01 -0.60
N ASP A 160 -6.01 -19.36 -1.87
CA ASP A 160 -4.97 -19.31 -2.91
C ASP A 160 -4.51 -17.86 -3.15
N GLN A 161 -5.44 -16.90 -3.18
CA GLN A 161 -5.11 -15.49 -3.34
C GLN A 161 -4.26 -14.98 -2.18
N VAL A 162 -4.65 -15.27 -0.93
CA VAL A 162 -3.89 -14.91 0.27
C VAL A 162 -2.49 -15.54 0.22
N LYS A 163 -2.39 -16.83 -0.10
CA LYS A 163 -1.10 -17.53 -0.26
C LYS A 163 -0.21 -16.86 -1.31
N ALA A 164 -0.77 -16.50 -2.46
CA ALA A 164 -0.03 -15.89 -3.56
C ALA A 164 0.44 -14.46 -3.24
N LEU A 165 -0.33 -13.70 -2.47
CA LEU A 165 0.04 -12.34 -2.04
C LEU A 165 1.03 -12.34 -0.86
N MET A 166 0.89 -13.29 0.07
CA MET A 166 1.77 -13.40 1.24
C MET A 166 3.12 -14.07 0.91
N GLY A 167 3.16 -14.94 -0.10
CA GLY A 167 4.37 -15.66 -0.53
C GLY A 167 5.58 -14.75 -0.76
N PRO A 168 5.46 -13.69 -1.58
CA PRO A 168 6.55 -12.75 -1.81
C PRO A 168 7.01 -12.02 -0.54
N MET A 169 6.10 -11.66 0.37
CA MET A 169 6.46 -11.02 1.64
C MET A 169 7.30 -11.94 2.53
N ARG A 170 6.90 -13.22 2.64
CA ARG A 170 7.67 -14.24 3.38
C ARG A 170 9.05 -14.45 2.77
N SER A 171 9.16 -14.44 1.44
CA SER A 171 10.45 -14.56 0.75
C SER A 171 11.39 -13.38 1.00
N ALA A 172 10.84 -12.20 1.31
CA ALA A 172 11.61 -11.02 1.73
C ALA A 172 12.05 -11.05 3.20
N GLY A 173 11.75 -12.14 3.93
CA GLY A 173 12.07 -12.29 5.35
C GLY A 173 11.07 -11.61 6.28
N VAL A 174 9.94 -11.10 5.76
CA VAL A 174 8.85 -10.57 6.60
C VAL A 174 8.04 -11.74 7.12
N GLY A 175 8.25 -12.11 8.38
CA GLY A 175 7.50 -13.19 9.01
C GLY A 175 6.09 -12.75 9.40
N GLU A 176 5.17 -13.71 9.58
CA GLU A 176 3.84 -13.43 10.13
C GLU A 176 3.90 -12.75 11.50
N GLY A 177 4.94 -13.08 12.29
CA GLY A 177 5.20 -12.42 13.57
C GLY A 177 5.53 -10.93 13.42
N ASP A 178 6.14 -10.50 12.32
CA ASP A 178 6.45 -9.08 12.09
C ASP A 178 5.19 -8.31 11.67
N VAL A 179 4.33 -8.94 10.88
CA VAL A 179 3.01 -8.40 10.54
C VAL A 179 2.13 -8.28 11.79
N ALA A 180 2.08 -9.33 12.62
CA ALA A 180 1.33 -9.30 13.88
C ALA A 180 1.84 -8.22 14.84
N LYS A 181 3.17 -8.11 15.02
CA LYS A 181 3.78 -7.04 15.85
C LYS A 181 3.49 -5.64 15.31
N ALA A 182 3.48 -5.47 14.00
CA ALA A 182 3.11 -4.19 13.39
C ALA A 182 1.63 -3.87 13.64
N MET A 183 0.73 -4.84 13.53
CA MET A 183 -0.69 -4.62 13.85
C MET A 183 -0.92 -4.32 15.33
N ASP A 184 -0.19 -4.98 16.23
CA ASP A 184 -0.29 -4.75 17.67
C ASP A 184 0.22 -3.36 18.07
N SER A 185 1.27 -2.84 17.42
CA SER A 185 1.78 -1.49 17.73
C SER A 185 0.80 -0.38 17.33
N PHE A 186 0.02 -0.55 16.25
CA PHE A 186 -1.04 0.38 15.89
C PHE A 186 -2.19 0.41 16.91
N ARG A 187 -2.55 -0.76 17.49
CA ARG A 187 -3.60 -0.85 18.52
C ARG A 187 -3.20 -0.18 19.83
N ASP A 188 -1.91 -0.24 20.21
CA ASP A 188 -1.43 0.34 21.46
C ASP A 188 -1.38 1.88 21.43
N HIS A 189 -1.29 2.49 20.25
CA HIS A 189 -1.30 3.95 20.10
C HIS A 189 -2.69 4.58 20.29
N THR A 190 -3.78 3.87 19.97
CA THR A 190 -5.15 4.35 20.23
C THR A 190 -5.47 4.48 21.73
N ALA A 191 -4.82 3.72 22.60
CA ALA A 191 -5.05 3.78 24.04
C ALA A 191 -4.35 4.97 24.72
N ARG A 192 -3.32 5.56 24.12
CA ARG A 192 -2.54 6.66 24.73
C ARG A 192 -3.03 8.07 24.35
N ALA A 193 -3.93 8.21 23.39
CA ALA A 193 -4.45 9.52 22.97
C ALA A 193 -5.48 10.12 23.93
N THR A 194 -6.06 9.32 24.84
CA THR A 194 -7.14 9.76 25.74
C THR A 194 -6.64 10.40 27.04
N ASP A 195 -5.33 10.36 27.34
CA ASP A 195 -4.79 10.76 28.65
C ASP A 195 -3.99 12.08 28.65
N ASN A 196 -3.91 12.79 27.52
CA ASN A 196 -3.48 14.19 27.50
C ASN A 196 -4.65 15.10 27.91
N GLY A 197 -5.13 14.88 29.13
CA GLY A 197 -5.90 15.87 29.86
C GLY A 197 -5.08 17.14 29.94
N ALA A 198 -5.45 18.12 29.13
CA ALA A 198 -5.07 19.50 29.35
C ALA A 198 -5.47 19.85 30.79
N GLY A 199 -4.48 19.85 31.69
CA GLY A 199 -4.61 20.54 32.95
C GLY A 199 -4.94 21.99 32.61
N VAL A 200 -6.21 22.34 32.70
CA VAL A 200 -6.65 23.72 32.76
C VAL A 200 -5.88 24.31 33.95
N PRO A 201 -4.97 25.28 33.75
CA PRO A 201 -4.41 25.99 34.88
C PRO A 201 -5.59 26.63 35.60
N ASP A 202 -5.76 26.22 36.85
CA ASP A 202 -6.71 26.77 37.81
C ASP A 202 -6.34 28.25 38.01
N SER A 203 -6.85 29.12 37.15
CA SER A 203 -6.82 30.57 37.30
C SER A 203 -7.85 30.94 38.36
N ALA A 204 -7.50 30.65 39.61
CA ALA A 204 -8.06 31.31 40.77
C ALA A 204 -7.50 32.74 40.81
N ASP A 205 -8.12 33.65 40.04
CA ASP A 205 -7.90 35.08 40.23
C ASP A 205 -9.20 35.86 39.98
N GLY A 206 -9.77 36.30 41.09
CA GLY A 206 -10.63 37.47 41.32
C GLY A 206 -11.53 38.02 40.21
N ALA A 207 -12.84 37.98 40.47
CA ALA A 207 -13.70 39.16 40.31
C ALA A 207 -14.90 39.04 41.26
N GLU A 208 -14.80 39.74 42.39
CA GLU A 208 -15.95 40.18 43.18
C GLU A 208 -16.87 41.03 42.29
N ASP A 209 -18.19 40.86 42.43
CA ASP A 209 -19.15 41.96 42.23
C ASP A 209 -20.56 41.58 42.76
N PRO A 210 -21.45 42.55 43.03
CA PRO A 210 -21.76 42.95 44.41
C PRO A 210 -23.20 42.68 44.84
N GLU A 211 -23.48 42.96 46.11
CA GLU A 211 -24.74 42.77 46.84
C GLU A 211 -26.02 43.23 46.10
N PRO A 212 -27.12 42.47 46.15
CA PRO A 212 -28.45 43.02 45.92
C PRO A 212 -28.93 43.79 47.17
N SER A 213 -28.95 45.11 47.04
CA SER A 213 -29.64 46.05 47.93
C SER A 213 -31.12 45.66 48.11
N ALA A 214 -31.50 45.32 49.35
CA ALA A 214 -32.88 45.08 49.74
C ALA A 214 -33.63 46.42 49.91
N GLY A 215 -34.43 46.77 48.92
CA GLY A 215 -35.38 47.88 48.95
C GLY A 215 -36.78 47.46 49.40
N ALA A 216 -37.12 47.90 50.60
CA ALA A 216 -38.43 48.22 51.20
C ALA A 216 -39.75 47.81 50.52
N GLY A 217 -40.62 47.18 51.32
CA GLY A 217 -42.06 47.13 51.08
C GLY A 217 -42.86 46.86 52.37
N SER A 218 -43.12 47.91 53.16
CA SER A 218 -44.36 48.16 53.94
C SER A 218 -44.25 49.49 54.69
#